data_AF-Q2SMH8-F1
#
_entry.id   AF-Q2SMH8-F1
#
_cell.length_a   1.000
_cell.length_b   1.000
_cell.length_c   1.000
_cell.angle_alpha   90.00
_cell.angle_beta   90.00
_cell.angle_gamma   90.00
#
_symmetry.space_group_name_H-M   'P 1'
#
loop_
_entity.id
_entity.type
_entity.pdbx_description
1 polymer ?
#
loop_
_entity_poly.entity_id
_entity_poly.type
_entity_poly.pdbx_seq_one_letter_code
_entity_poly.pdbx_strand_id
1 'polypeptide(L)'
;MNTTHTPPSAVDPFRVEDKLTLSVVIDNPDADWRKGQKVLFKRALEASAGSDVLEVRLDSGIRLGQICNTLIARYLQAGGKARATIINRPGLSFLPAKKGQLKTALIEVRPDGLDWSLIDPIIQRNNEISYKITEAAHFSRRQPSIALAFYQDAINDIIDLHFENPLADHWRRVIFPVNELSALLENQKEYKRAYETIRAYEAFDDKLGLPPAEMEQLQKRKRRLKRELRMNEEELKQGSPLYTKQMEEVRRLAVDSTVTNLHYFSKNEG
;
A
#
# COMPACT_ATOMS: atom_id res chain seq x y z
N MET A 1 18.17 33.10 5.25
CA MET A 1 18.77 32.63 3.98
C MET A 1 18.14 31.30 3.64
N ASN A 2 17.23 31.26 2.67
CA ASN A 2 16.56 30.03 2.26
C ASN A 2 17.50 29.25 1.35
N THR A 3 18.15 28.22 1.89
CA THR A 3 18.85 27.23 1.07
C THR A 3 17.79 26.41 0.34
N THR A 4 17.61 26.67 -0.94
CA THR A 4 16.93 25.73 -1.85
C THR A 4 17.74 24.44 -1.83
N HIS A 5 17.32 23.48 -1.02
CA HIS A 5 17.74 22.09 -1.16
C HIS A 5 17.27 21.64 -2.53
N THR A 6 18.18 21.61 -3.50
CA THR A 6 17.94 20.85 -4.71
C THR A 6 17.92 19.39 -4.28
N PRO A 7 16.78 18.68 -4.33
CA PRO A 7 16.76 17.27 -3.96
C PRO A 7 17.81 16.52 -4.80
N PRO A 8 18.45 15.48 -4.23
CA PRO A 8 19.37 14.63 -4.98
C PRO A 8 18.67 14.23 -6.27
N SER A 9 19.37 14.24 -7.41
CA SER A 9 18.80 14.11 -8.75
C SER A 9 18.03 12.79 -8.90
N ALA A 10 16.82 12.74 -8.38
CA ALA A 10 15.83 11.74 -8.66
C ALA A 10 15.52 11.98 -10.13
N VAL A 11 16.17 11.22 -10.99
CA VAL A 11 15.89 11.19 -12.42
C VAL A 11 14.38 11.01 -12.53
N ASP A 12 13.68 12.04 -13.03
CA ASP A 12 12.25 11.96 -13.29
C ASP A 12 12.02 10.67 -14.09
N PRO A 13 11.40 9.63 -13.50
CA PRO A 13 11.28 8.33 -14.15
C PRO A 13 10.37 8.42 -15.38
N PHE A 14 9.68 9.55 -15.56
CA PHE A 14 8.81 9.82 -16.67
C PHE A 14 9.41 10.74 -17.72
N ARG A 15 10.52 11.46 -17.44
CA ARG A 15 11.19 12.47 -18.32
C ARG A 15 10.44 12.69 -19.64
N VAL A 16 9.26 13.30 -19.54
CA VAL A 16 8.50 13.66 -20.72
C VAL A 16 9.05 15.03 -21.10
N GLU A 17 10.28 15.06 -21.60
CA GLU A 17 10.91 16.31 -22.06
C GLU A 17 10.26 16.76 -23.39
N ASP A 18 9.66 15.81 -24.11
CA ASP A 18 9.05 16.06 -25.39
C ASP A 18 7.60 16.51 -25.29
N LYS A 19 7.29 17.53 -26.08
CA LYS A 19 5.92 17.91 -26.42
C LYS A 19 5.20 16.71 -27.05
N LEU A 20 4.07 16.32 -26.47
CA LEU A 20 3.20 15.28 -27.03
C LEU A 20 2.07 15.91 -27.85
N THR A 21 1.67 15.26 -28.93
CA THR A 21 0.44 15.60 -29.67
C THR A 21 -0.53 14.45 -29.56
N LEU A 22 -1.70 14.71 -28.98
CA LEU A 22 -2.75 13.73 -28.74
C LEU A 22 -3.98 14.07 -29.58
N SER A 23 -4.62 13.04 -30.11
CA SER A 23 -5.88 13.17 -30.85
C SER A 23 -7.04 12.79 -29.92
N VAL A 24 -7.99 13.70 -29.73
CA VAL A 24 -9.21 13.44 -28.95
C VAL A 24 -10.42 13.44 -29.87
N VAL A 25 -11.25 12.41 -29.76
CA VAL A 25 -12.57 12.39 -30.38
C VAL A 25 -13.52 13.19 -29.51
N ILE A 26 -14.16 14.21 -30.08
CA ILE A 26 -15.12 15.04 -29.41
C ILE A 26 -16.46 14.33 -29.42
N ASP A 27 -16.86 13.80 -28.27
CA ASP A 27 -18.12 13.08 -28.08
C ASP A 27 -19.21 13.96 -27.47
N ASN A 28 -18.85 15.15 -26.96
CA ASN A 28 -19.80 16.13 -26.47
C ASN A 28 -20.23 17.11 -27.59
N PRO A 29 -21.48 17.03 -28.09
CA PRO A 29 -21.95 17.86 -29.19
C PRO A 29 -22.06 19.35 -28.81
N ASP A 30 -22.24 19.65 -27.52
CA ASP A 30 -22.45 21.01 -27.01
C ASP A 30 -21.14 21.75 -26.70
N ALA A 31 -20.00 21.07 -26.83
CA ALA A 31 -18.71 21.68 -26.56
C ALA A 31 -18.30 22.65 -27.69
N ASP A 32 -18.33 23.97 -27.42
CA ASP A 32 -17.63 24.97 -28.25
C ASP A 32 -16.16 25.05 -27.82
N TRP A 33 -15.26 24.57 -28.67
CA TRP A 33 -13.83 24.54 -28.42
C TRP A 33 -13.05 25.24 -29.54
N ARG A 34 -11.95 25.91 -29.19
CA ARG A 34 -11.19 26.77 -30.11
C ARG A 34 -9.69 26.45 -30.10
N LYS A 35 -9.00 26.74 -31.20
CA LYS A 35 -7.53 26.67 -31.25
C LYS A 35 -6.94 27.62 -30.20
N GLY A 36 -5.90 27.17 -29.50
CA GLY A 36 -5.24 27.88 -28.41
C GLY A 36 -5.92 27.73 -27.06
N GLN A 37 -7.12 27.15 -27.00
CA GLN A 37 -7.84 26.97 -25.74
C GLN A 37 -7.14 25.94 -24.86
N LYS A 38 -7.08 26.22 -23.55
CA LYS A 38 -6.51 25.32 -22.55
C LYS A 38 -7.43 24.14 -22.31
N VAL A 39 -6.82 22.99 -22.09
CA VAL A 39 -7.53 21.78 -21.68
C VAL A 39 -6.87 21.19 -20.43
N LEU A 40 -7.68 20.49 -19.66
CA LEU A 40 -7.31 19.79 -18.44
C LEU A 40 -7.55 18.30 -18.65
N PHE A 41 -6.67 17.49 -18.10
CA PHE A 41 -6.86 16.05 -18.02
C PHE A 41 -7.37 15.69 -16.63
N LYS A 42 -8.42 14.87 -16.58
CA LYS A 42 -8.90 14.26 -15.34
C LYS A 42 -8.98 12.76 -15.55
N ARG A 43 -8.65 11.95 -14.55
CA ARG A 43 -8.87 10.50 -14.64
C ARG A 43 -10.37 10.22 -14.78
N ALA A 44 -10.73 9.35 -15.72
CA ALA A 44 -12.10 8.86 -15.80
C ALA A 44 -12.43 8.05 -14.54
N LEU A 45 -13.56 8.36 -13.89
CA LEU A 45 -13.98 7.69 -12.65
C LEU A 45 -14.79 6.41 -12.90
N GLU A 46 -15.07 6.08 -14.16
CA GLU A 46 -15.87 4.92 -14.51
C GLU A 46 -15.10 3.62 -14.19
N ALA A 47 -15.73 2.71 -13.45
CA ALA A 47 -15.12 1.46 -12.99
C ALA A 47 -14.61 0.55 -14.12
N SER A 48 -15.11 0.73 -15.34
CA SER A 48 -14.69 0.01 -16.56
C SER A 48 -13.55 0.69 -17.32
N ALA A 49 -13.31 1.98 -17.06
CA ALA A 49 -12.24 2.73 -17.70
C ALA A 49 -10.94 2.40 -16.95
N GLY A 50 -10.03 1.67 -17.60
CA GLY A 50 -8.72 1.34 -17.02
C GLY A 50 -7.98 2.58 -16.50
N SER A 51 -6.95 2.39 -15.67
CA SER A 51 -6.19 3.47 -15.01
C SER A 51 -5.65 4.55 -15.94
N ASP A 52 -5.55 4.24 -17.23
CA ASP A 52 -4.87 5.03 -18.25
C ASP A 52 -5.83 5.89 -19.09
N VAL A 53 -7.14 5.84 -18.79
CA VAL A 53 -8.16 6.64 -19.47
C VAL A 53 -8.28 8.02 -18.81
N LEU A 54 -8.09 9.06 -19.62
CA LEU A 54 -8.18 10.46 -19.21
C LEU A 54 -9.37 11.13 -19.91
N GLU A 55 -10.25 11.73 -19.12
CA GLU A 55 -11.17 12.74 -19.58
C GLU A 55 -10.40 13.98 -20.00
N VAL A 56 -10.70 14.47 -21.19
CA VAL A 56 -10.23 15.77 -21.68
C VAL A 56 -11.33 16.78 -21.45
N ARG A 57 -11.02 17.85 -20.74
CA ARG A 57 -11.99 18.91 -20.40
C ARG A 57 -11.42 20.27 -20.79
N LEU A 58 -12.28 21.19 -21.16
CA LEU A 58 -11.92 22.60 -21.25
C LEU A 58 -11.59 23.14 -19.85
N ASP A 59 -10.86 24.25 -19.80
CA ASP A 59 -10.63 25.01 -18.56
C ASP A 59 -11.94 25.47 -17.89
N SER A 60 -13.01 25.65 -18.66
CA SER A 60 -14.38 25.88 -18.17
C SER A 60 -15.02 24.66 -17.49
N GLY A 61 -14.38 23.49 -17.52
CA GLY A 61 -14.89 22.23 -16.94
C GLY A 61 -15.74 21.39 -17.90
N ILE A 62 -16.08 21.90 -19.09
CA ILE A 62 -16.83 21.17 -20.11
C ILE A 62 -16.02 19.98 -20.64
N ARG A 63 -16.58 18.77 -20.60
CA ARG A 63 -15.95 17.56 -21.15
C ARG A 63 -15.95 17.62 -22.67
N LEU A 64 -14.78 17.38 -23.28
CA LEU A 64 -14.62 17.24 -24.73
C LEU A 64 -14.77 15.78 -25.17
N GLY A 65 -14.13 14.88 -24.43
CA GLY A 65 -14.08 13.46 -24.75
C GLY A 65 -13.10 12.74 -23.84
N GLN A 66 -12.63 11.57 -24.28
CA GLN A 66 -11.66 10.76 -23.56
C GLN A 66 -10.49 10.38 -24.46
N ILE A 67 -9.34 10.17 -23.84
CA ILE A 67 -8.16 9.58 -24.46
C ILE A 67 -7.64 8.45 -23.59
N CYS A 68 -7.00 7.46 -24.20
CA CYS A 68 -6.21 6.47 -23.49
C CYS A 68 -4.73 6.76 -23.77
N ASN A 69 -4.00 7.21 -22.74
CA ASN A 69 -2.57 7.48 -22.87
C ASN A 69 -1.86 7.19 -21.56
N THR A 70 -1.23 6.01 -21.49
CA THR A 70 -0.53 5.51 -20.30
C THR A 70 0.58 6.45 -19.83
N LEU A 71 1.30 7.11 -20.75
CA LEU A 71 2.41 7.99 -20.38
C LEU A 71 1.92 9.22 -19.60
N ILE A 72 0.96 9.97 -20.15
CA ILE A 72 0.38 11.13 -19.47
C ILE A 72 -0.39 10.70 -18.22
N ALA A 73 -1.11 9.59 -18.27
CA ALA A 73 -1.85 9.11 -17.11
C ALA A 73 -0.91 8.83 -15.92
N ARG A 74 0.17 8.08 -16.15
CA ARG A 74 1.18 7.78 -15.11
C ARG A 74 1.90 9.03 -14.63
N TYR A 75 2.24 9.94 -15.56
CA TYR A 75 2.90 11.20 -15.20
C TYR A 75 2.03 12.04 -14.25
N LEU A 76 0.74 12.19 -14.56
CA LEU A 76 -0.21 12.90 -13.69
C LEU A 76 -0.44 12.15 -12.36
N GLN A 77 -0.51 10.81 -12.38
CA GLN A 77 -0.63 9.98 -11.18
C GLN A 77 0.58 10.08 -10.25
N ALA A 78 1.76 10.36 -10.79
CA ALA A 78 2.96 10.61 -10.01
C ALA A 78 3.07 12.04 -9.47
N GLY A 79 2.03 12.88 -9.61
CA GLY A 79 2.04 14.28 -9.16
C GLY A 79 2.65 15.25 -10.18
N GLY A 80 2.82 14.80 -11.43
CA GLY A 80 3.21 15.66 -12.54
C GLY A 80 2.12 16.65 -12.92
N LYS A 81 2.53 17.83 -13.40
CA LYS A 81 1.63 18.84 -13.98
C LYS A 81 1.86 18.91 -15.47
N ALA A 82 0.79 19.01 -16.25
CA ALA A 82 0.90 19.20 -17.69
C ALA A 82 0.02 20.36 -18.14
N ARG A 83 0.59 21.26 -18.96
CA ARG A 83 -0.17 22.21 -19.75
C ARG A 83 -0.64 21.53 -21.02
N ALA A 84 -1.90 21.72 -21.37
CA ALA A 84 -2.42 21.23 -22.62
C ALA A 84 -3.24 22.29 -23.34
N THR A 85 -3.07 22.37 -24.65
CA THR A 85 -3.74 23.35 -25.49
C THR A 85 -4.19 22.72 -26.80
N ILE A 86 -5.35 23.12 -27.29
CA ILE A 86 -5.86 22.67 -28.59
C ILE A 86 -5.05 23.36 -29.70
N ILE A 87 -4.36 22.59 -30.54
CA ILE A 87 -3.51 23.15 -31.61
C ILE A 87 -4.14 23.07 -33.00
N ASN A 88 -5.17 22.24 -33.20
CA ASN A 88 -5.84 22.14 -34.48
C ASN A 88 -7.36 21.98 -34.37
N ARG A 89 -8.07 22.61 -35.31
CA ARG A 89 -9.40 22.21 -35.77
C ARG A 89 -9.21 21.44 -37.09
N PRO A 90 -9.23 20.10 -37.12
CA PRO A 90 -9.24 19.40 -38.39
C PRO A 90 -10.47 19.85 -39.19
N GLY A 91 -10.22 20.37 -40.39
CA GLY A 91 -11.26 20.82 -41.30
C GLY A 91 -11.38 22.35 -41.43
N LEU A 92 -10.35 23.00 -42.00
CA LEU A 92 -10.60 24.06 -42.98
C LEU A 92 -10.95 23.41 -44.32
N SER A 93 -11.91 22.47 -44.28
CA SER A 93 -12.58 22.00 -45.48
C SER A 93 -13.69 23.01 -45.69
N PHE A 94 -13.69 23.71 -46.82
CA PHE A 94 -14.77 24.63 -47.23
C PHE A 94 -16.13 23.93 -47.42
N LEU A 95 -16.26 22.68 -46.99
CA LEU A 95 -17.45 21.85 -47.08
C LEU A 95 -18.05 21.70 -45.67
N PRO A 96 -19.37 21.92 -45.52
CA PRO A 96 -20.04 21.69 -44.26
C PRO A 96 -19.83 20.23 -43.83
N ALA A 97 -19.34 20.03 -42.60
CA ALA A 97 -19.18 18.71 -42.04
C ALA A 97 -20.51 17.94 -42.15
N LYS A 98 -20.45 16.69 -42.63
CA LYS A 98 -21.66 15.86 -42.72
C LYS A 98 -22.24 15.68 -41.32
N LYS A 99 -23.57 15.83 -41.20
CA LYS A 99 -24.30 15.61 -39.95
C LYS A 99 -23.98 14.19 -39.45
N GLY A 100 -23.44 14.07 -38.23
CA GLY A 100 -23.01 12.80 -37.63
C GLY A 100 -21.52 12.46 -37.76
N GLN A 101 -20.71 13.28 -38.44
CA GLN A 101 -19.25 13.10 -38.43
C GLN A 101 -18.69 13.52 -37.07
N LEU A 102 -18.02 12.59 -36.37
CA LEU A 102 -17.31 12.88 -35.13
C LEU A 102 -16.22 13.91 -35.39
N LYS A 103 -16.19 14.96 -34.57
CA LYS A 103 -15.15 15.98 -34.62
C LYS A 103 -13.94 15.45 -33.86
N THR A 104 -12.75 15.69 -34.37
CA THR A 104 -11.49 15.37 -33.67
C THR A 104 -10.81 16.68 -33.29
N ALA A 105 -10.12 16.74 -32.16
CA ALA A 105 -9.23 17.85 -31.83
C ALA A 105 -7.80 17.32 -31.63
N LEU A 106 -6.81 18.09 -32.09
CA LEU A 106 -5.41 17.81 -31.76
C LEU A 106 -5.02 18.67 -30.57
N ILE A 107 -4.49 18.01 -29.54
CA ILE A 107 -4.08 18.62 -28.29
C ILE A 107 -2.57 18.47 -28.17
N GLU A 108 -1.92 19.60 -28.00
CA GLU A 108 -0.53 19.66 -27.60
C GLU A 108 -0.45 19.59 -26.08
N VAL A 109 0.35 18.66 -25.57
CA VAL A 109 0.62 18.49 -24.14
C VAL A 109 2.08 18.80 -23.87
N ARG A 110 2.32 19.70 -22.92
CA ARG A 110 3.64 20.08 -22.42
C ARG A 110 3.70 19.79 -20.92
N PRO A 111 4.54 18.86 -20.48
CA PRO A 111 4.82 18.61 -19.08
C PRO A 111 5.47 19.85 -18.44
N ASP A 112 5.04 20.19 -17.23
CA ASP A 112 5.49 21.35 -16.45
C ASP A 112 6.38 20.96 -15.26
N GLY A 113 6.72 19.68 -15.15
CA GLY A 113 7.50 19.13 -14.06
C GLY A 113 6.64 18.51 -12.96
N LEU A 114 7.33 17.88 -12.01
CA LEU A 114 6.74 17.25 -10.83
C LEU A 114 6.49 18.30 -9.74
N ASP A 115 5.39 18.15 -9.00
CA ASP A 115 5.13 18.97 -7.83
C ASP A 115 5.91 18.44 -6.61
N TRP A 116 7.19 18.81 -6.52
CA TRP A 116 8.07 18.40 -5.42
C TRP A 116 7.53 18.80 -4.04
N SER A 117 6.74 19.87 -3.95
CA SER A 117 6.13 20.24 -2.66
C SER A 117 5.15 19.19 -2.12
N LEU A 118 4.54 18.39 -3.00
CA LEU A 118 3.68 17.26 -2.64
C LEU A 118 4.43 15.95 -2.51
N ILE A 119 5.57 15.80 -3.22
CA ILE A 119 6.35 14.56 -3.29
C ILE A 119 7.40 14.46 -2.19
N ASP A 120 8.10 15.55 -1.87
CA ASP A 120 9.19 15.58 -0.88
C ASP A 120 8.75 15.05 0.50
N PRO A 121 7.56 15.40 1.04
CA PRO A 121 7.09 14.83 2.31
C PRO A 121 6.94 13.30 2.28
N ILE A 122 6.54 12.74 1.13
CA ILE A 122 6.40 11.28 0.95
C ILE A 122 7.78 10.62 0.95
N ILE A 123 8.74 11.22 0.23
CA ILE A 123 10.12 10.71 0.17
C ILE A 123 10.75 10.76 1.56
N GLN A 124 10.55 11.85 2.30
CA GLN A 124 11.06 11.98 3.66
C GLN A 124 10.48 10.89 4.57
N ARG A 125 9.16 10.71 4.60
CA ARG A 125 8.51 9.68 5.43
C ARG A 125 8.92 8.27 5.00
N ASN A 126 9.08 8.02 3.70
CA ASN A 126 9.63 6.76 3.19
C ASN A 126 11.04 6.48 3.74
N ASN A 127 11.91 7.49 3.82
CA ASN A 127 13.25 7.33 4.37
C ASN A 127 13.21 7.05 5.89
N GLU A 128 12.31 7.70 6.63
CA GLU A 128 12.07 7.45 8.05
C GLU A 128 11.59 6.01 8.30
N ILE A 129 10.65 5.50 7.49
CA ILE A 129 10.20 4.11 7.54
C ILE A 129 11.37 3.15 7.23
N SER A 130 12.16 3.47 6.20
CA SER A 130 13.34 2.66 5.82
C SER A 130 14.35 2.55 6.97
N TYR A 131 14.55 3.65 7.69
CA TYR A 131 15.39 3.69 8.88
C TYR A 131 14.85 2.77 9.98
N LYS A 132 13.55 2.84 10.30
CA LYS A 132 12.90 1.95 11.29
C LYS A 132 13.08 0.47 10.95
N ILE A 133 12.92 0.09 9.67
CA ILE A 133 13.12 -1.31 9.24
C ILE A 133 14.58 -1.74 9.39
N THR A 134 15.53 -0.86 9.09
CA THR A 134 16.96 -1.16 9.24
C THR A 134 17.34 -1.33 10.72
N GLU A 135 16.82 -0.47 11.60
CA GLU A 135 16.97 -0.62 13.06
C GLU A 135 16.33 -1.92 13.56
N ALA A 136 15.12 -2.25 13.10
CA ALA A 136 14.45 -3.50 13.45
C ALA A 136 15.30 -4.73 13.08
N ALA A 137 15.89 -4.73 11.88
CA ALA A 137 16.79 -5.78 11.43
C ALA A 137 18.04 -5.89 12.32
N HIS A 138 18.62 -4.75 12.72
CA HIS A 138 19.77 -4.70 13.64
C HIS A 138 19.45 -5.36 15.00
N PHE A 139 18.29 -5.07 15.58
CA PHE A 139 17.88 -5.60 16.88
C PHE A 139 17.37 -7.05 16.84
N SER A 140 16.96 -7.55 15.67
CA SER A 140 16.23 -8.82 15.50
C SER A 140 16.83 -10.04 16.23
N ARG A 141 18.16 -10.14 16.31
CA ARG A 141 18.85 -11.27 16.93
C ARG A 141 19.12 -11.11 18.42
N ARG A 142 19.36 -9.88 18.88
CA ARG A 142 19.84 -9.60 20.25
C ARG A 142 18.71 -9.14 21.17
N GLN A 143 17.79 -8.35 20.63
CA GLN A 143 16.72 -7.69 21.37
C GLN A 143 15.42 -7.81 20.56
N PRO A 144 14.84 -9.02 20.47
CA PRO A 144 13.77 -9.30 19.53
C PRO A 144 12.47 -8.56 19.87
N SER A 145 12.23 -8.20 21.13
CA SER A 145 11.12 -7.33 21.54
C SER A 145 11.23 -5.91 20.97
N ILE A 146 12.44 -5.34 20.93
CA ILE A 146 12.70 -4.02 20.34
C ILE A 146 12.51 -4.08 18.83
N ALA A 147 13.03 -5.13 18.17
CA ALA A 147 12.83 -5.32 16.75
C ALA A 147 11.34 -5.44 16.36
N LEU A 148 10.54 -6.16 17.16
CA LEU A 148 9.08 -6.23 16.96
C LEU A 148 8.43 -4.85 17.03
N ALA A 149 8.81 -4.01 17.99
CA ALA A 149 8.28 -2.66 18.12
C ALA A 149 8.59 -1.80 16.88
N PHE A 150 9.84 -1.82 16.41
CA PHE A 150 10.24 -1.08 15.20
C PHE A 150 9.53 -1.58 13.93
N TYR A 151 9.40 -2.90 13.74
CA TYR A 151 8.67 -3.44 12.59
C TYR A 151 7.19 -3.04 12.62
N GLN A 152 6.56 -3.09 13.80
CA GLN A 152 5.15 -2.70 13.94
C GLN A 152 4.94 -1.21 13.67
N ASP A 153 5.83 -0.37 14.18
CA ASP A 153 5.79 1.08 13.96
C ASP A 153 6.00 1.43 12.48
N ALA A 154 6.96 0.79 11.81
CA ALA A 154 7.17 0.93 10.37
C ALA A 154 5.94 0.50 9.55
N ILE A 155 5.25 -0.59 9.95
CA ILE A 155 4.02 -1.03 9.29
C ILE A 155 2.91 0.00 9.44
N ASN A 156 2.72 0.54 10.64
CA ASN A 156 1.71 1.57 10.87
C ASN A 156 1.98 2.80 10.00
N ASP A 157 3.24 3.26 9.94
CA ASP A 157 3.61 4.38 9.07
C ASP A 157 3.40 4.11 7.58
N ILE A 158 3.63 2.87 7.10
CA ILE A 158 3.35 2.49 5.70
C ILE A 158 1.86 2.59 5.43
N ILE A 159 1.03 2.09 6.33
CA ILE A 159 -0.43 2.11 6.21
C ILE A 159 -0.93 3.56 6.23
N ASP A 160 -0.47 4.36 7.19
CA ASP A 160 -0.84 5.77 7.32
C ASP A 160 -0.43 6.54 6.06
N LEU A 161 0.81 6.36 5.58
CA LEU A 161 1.28 7.01 4.36
C LEU A 161 0.44 6.65 3.13
N HIS A 162 0.02 5.38 3.01
CA HIS A 162 -0.82 4.91 1.90
C HIS A 162 -2.20 5.58 1.89
N PHE A 163 -2.82 5.79 3.06
CA PHE A 163 -4.16 6.39 3.14
C PHE A 163 -4.15 7.92 3.18
N GLU A 164 -3.10 8.55 3.70
CA GLU A 164 -3.00 10.01 3.77
C GLU A 164 -2.71 10.65 2.42
N ASN A 165 -1.92 9.99 1.55
CA ASN A 165 -1.46 10.59 0.31
C ASN A 165 -1.58 9.61 -0.89
N PRO A 166 -2.46 9.89 -1.88
CA PRO A 166 -2.63 9.01 -3.03
C PRO A 166 -1.38 8.92 -3.94
N LEU A 167 -0.41 9.84 -3.80
CA LEU A 167 0.87 9.76 -4.50
C LEU A 167 1.83 8.74 -3.87
N ALA A 168 1.57 8.28 -2.64
CA ALA A 168 2.42 7.35 -1.92
C ALA A 168 2.67 6.05 -2.71
N ASP A 169 1.67 5.55 -3.43
CA ASP A 169 1.80 4.35 -4.27
C ASP A 169 2.88 4.48 -5.35
N HIS A 170 3.15 5.70 -5.82
CA HIS A 170 4.15 5.95 -6.86
C HIS A 170 5.54 6.22 -6.30
N TRP A 171 5.62 6.84 -5.13
CA TRP A 171 6.87 7.38 -4.58
C TRP A 171 7.43 6.57 -3.41
N ARG A 172 6.62 5.77 -2.72
CA ARG A 172 7.13 4.81 -1.73
C ARG A 172 8.01 3.77 -2.42
N ARG A 173 9.11 3.43 -1.74
CA ARG A 173 10.09 2.42 -2.17
C ARG A 173 10.32 1.36 -1.10
N VAL A 174 9.95 1.63 0.14
CA VAL A 174 10.06 0.67 1.24
C VAL A 174 8.98 -0.40 1.12
N ILE A 175 9.41 -1.66 1.10
CA ILE A 175 8.54 -2.85 1.05
C ILE A 175 7.94 -3.10 2.44
N PHE A 176 6.70 -3.61 2.47
CA PHE A 176 6.04 -4.00 3.70
C PHE A 176 6.79 -5.16 4.37
N PRO A 177 7.32 -5.02 5.61
CA PRO A 177 8.23 -6.00 6.24
C PRO A 177 7.49 -7.21 6.85
N VAL A 178 6.51 -7.76 6.12
CA VAL A 178 5.65 -8.85 6.59
C VAL A 178 6.45 -10.15 6.79
N ASN A 179 7.46 -10.41 5.94
CA ASN A 179 8.27 -11.61 6.03
C ASN A 179 9.15 -11.62 7.28
N GLU A 180 9.80 -10.50 7.55
CA GLU A 180 10.67 -10.29 8.70
C GLU A 180 9.86 -10.34 10.00
N LEU A 181 8.75 -9.60 10.06
CA LEU A 181 7.89 -9.56 11.25
C LEU A 181 7.27 -10.93 11.54
N SER A 182 6.68 -11.58 10.53
CA SER A 182 6.06 -12.90 10.73
C SER A 182 7.08 -13.97 11.11
N ALA A 183 8.31 -13.92 10.56
CA ALA A 183 9.39 -14.82 10.94
C ALA A 183 9.86 -14.58 12.39
N LEU A 184 9.98 -13.32 12.81
CA LEU A 184 10.40 -12.97 14.16
C LEU A 184 9.38 -13.43 15.21
N LEU A 185 8.08 -13.24 14.95
CA LEU A 185 6.98 -13.73 15.79
C LEU A 185 6.96 -15.26 15.85
N GLU A 186 7.15 -15.93 14.72
CA GLU A 186 7.22 -17.39 14.66
C GLU A 186 8.40 -17.95 15.48
N ASN A 187 9.58 -17.31 15.42
CA ASN A 187 10.73 -17.69 16.23
C ASN A 187 10.49 -17.54 17.74
N GLN A 188 9.62 -16.62 18.13
CA GLN A 188 9.16 -16.45 19.52
C GLN A 188 7.99 -17.38 19.89
N LYS A 189 7.62 -18.31 19.00
CA LYS A 189 6.48 -19.23 19.12
C LYS A 189 5.12 -18.53 19.20
N GLU A 190 5.04 -17.27 18.76
CA GLU A 190 3.79 -16.50 18.70
C GLU A 190 3.03 -16.76 17.38
N TYR A 191 2.72 -18.03 17.12
CA TYR A 191 2.21 -18.49 15.82
C TYR A 191 0.91 -17.80 15.38
N LYS A 192 0.03 -17.49 16.33
CA LYS A 192 -1.25 -16.82 16.04
C LYS A 192 -1.01 -15.40 15.52
N ARG A 193 -0.18 -14.63 16.22
CA ARG A 193 0.18 -13.25 15.82
C ARG A 193 0.93 -13.26 14.49
N ALA A 194 1.87 -14.19 14.28
CA ALA A 194 2.55 -14.35 13.00
C ALA A 194 1.57 -14.60 11.84
N TYR A 195 0.56 -15.45 12.04
CA TYR A 195 -0.46 -15.75 11.03
C TYR A 195 -1.38 -14.55 10.76
N GLU A 196 -1.78 -13.84 11.82
CA GLU A 196 -2.59 -12.62 11.72
C GLU A 196 -1.87 -11.49 10.98
N THR A 197 -0.55 -11.32 11.20
CA THR A 197 0.28 -10.38 10.44
C THR A 197 0.25 -10.68 8.94
N ILE A 198 0.38 -11.95 8.54
CA ILE A 198 0.29 -12.34 7.12
C ILE A 198 -1.09 -12.03 6.56
N ARG A 199 -2.16 -12.32 7.31
CA ARG A 199 -3.53 -12.03 6.87
C ARG A 199 -3.81 -10.53 6.74
N ALA A 200 -3.27 -9.73 7.66
CA ALA A 200 -3.39 -8.28 7.61
C ALA A 200 -2.72 -7.73 6.34
N TYR A 201 -1.51 -8.20 6.03
CA TYR A 201 -0.82 -7.86 4.78
C TYR A 201 -1.62 -8.29 3.54
N GLU A 202 -2.17 -9.51 3.50
CA GLU A 202 -2.98 -9.97 2.35
C GLU A 202 -4.30 -9.20 2.17
N ALA A 203 -4.83 -8.61 3.24
CA ALA A 203 -6.01 -7.76 3.19
C ALA A 203 -5.68 -6.31 2.81
N PHE A 204 -4.41 -5.91 2.92
CA PHE A 204 -3.92 -4.60 2.56
C PHE A 204 -3.57 -4.58 1.06
N ASP A 205 -4.13 -3.62 0.32
CA ASP A 205 -3.93 -3.46 -1.13
C ASP A 205 -2.59 -2.77 -1.43
N ASP A 206 -1.48 -3.41 -1.02
CA ASP A 206 -0.14 -2.91 -1.25
C ASP A 206 0.21 -2.92 -2.75
N LYS A 207 0.21 -1.74 -3.37
CA LYS A 207 0.58 -1.55 -4.79
C LYS A 207 2.04 -1.88 -5.12
N LEU A 208 2.94 -1.79 -4.15
CA LEU A 208 4.34 -2.16 -4.34
C LEU A 208 4.49 -3.68 -4.29
N GLY A 209 3.76 -4.33 -3.37
CA GLY A 209 3.74 -5.78 -3.19
C GLY A 209 5.09 -6.37 -2.77
N LEU A 210 5.15 -7.70 -2.74
CA LEU A 210 6.38 -8.45 -2.50
C LEU A 210 6.96 -9.00 -3.80
N PRO A 211 8.31 -9.09 -3.91
CA PRO A 211 8.95 -9.86 -4.96
C PRO A 211 8.45 -11.32 -5.00
N PRO A 212 8.42 -11.99 -6.17
CA PRO A 212 7.89 -13.35 -6.29
C PRO A 212 8.51 -14.37 -5.32
N ALA A 213 9.82 -14.28 -5.10
CA ALA A 213 10.54 -15.16 -4.17
C ALA A 213 10.09 -14.95 -2.72
N GLU A 214 9.89 -13.70 -2.31
CA GLU A 214 9.41 -13.33 -0.97
C GLU A 214 7.94 -13.71 -0.77
N MET A 215 7.12 -13.55 -1.80
CA MET A 215 5.72 -13.99 -1.79
C MET A 215 5.62 -15.51 -1.61
N GLU A 216 6.47 -16.28 -2.32
CA GLU A 216 6.51 -17.74 -2.14
C GLU A 216 6.90 -18.13 -0.70
N GLN A 217 7.89 -17.45 -0.12
CA GLN A 217 8.28 -17.65 1.28
C GLN A 217 7.13 -17.34 2.24
N LEU A 218 6.43 -16.23 2.04
CA LEU A 218 5.29 -15.83 2.85
C LEU A 218 4.18 -16.89 2.80
N GLN A 219 3.85 -17.39 1.61
CA GLN A 219 2.83 -18.43 1.44
C GLN A 219 3.24 -19.77 2.06
N LYS A 220 4.52 -20.16 1.97
CA LYS A 220 5.06 -21.34 2.68
C LYS A 220 4.92 -21.18 4.20
N ARG A 221 5.30 -20.02 4.74
CA ARG A 221 5.17 -19.70 6.17
C ARG A 221 3.71 -19.76 6.62
N LYS A 222 2.80 -19.12 5.88
CA LYS A 222 1.35 -19.17 6.15
C LYS A 222 0.80 -20.60 6.26
N ARG A 223 1.19 -21.48 5.33
CA ARG A 223 0.78 -22.91 5.35
C ARG A 223 1.37 -23.68 6.52
N ARG A 224 2.59 -23.35 6.96
CA ARG A 224 3.21 -23.94 8.15
C ARG A 224 2.49 -23.47 9.41
N LEU A 225 2.34 -22.16 9.60
CA LEU A 225 1.64 -21.57 10.75
C LEU A 225 0.20 -22.09 10.91
N LYS A 226 -0.53 -22.26 9.81
CA LYS A 226 -1.88 -22.85 9.84
C LYS A 226 -1.88 -24.30 10.39
N ARG A 227 -0.84 -25.08 10.09
CA ARG A 227 -0.70 -26.45 10.62
C ARG A 227 -0.37 -26.44 12.10
N GLU A 228 0.59 -25.60 12.51
CA GLU A 228 0.97 -25.43 13.93
C GLU A 228 -0.22 -25.00 14.78
N LEU A 229 -1.01 -24.02 14.33
CA LEU A 229 -2.19 -23.57 15.06
C LEU A 229 -3.23 -24.68 15.23
N ARG A 230 -3.47 -25.50 14.19
CA ARG A 230 -4.39 -26.64 14.30
C ARG A 230 -3.90 -27.69 15.29
N MET A 231 -2.61 -28.01 15.25
CA MET A 231 -2.00 -28.96 16.21
C MET A 231 -2.14 -28.45 17.64
N ASN A 232 -1.82 -27.18 17.88
CA ASN A 232 -1.96 -26.57 19.21
C ASN A 232 -3.42 -26.61 19.70
N GLU A 233 -4.40 -26.35 18.83
CA GLU A 233 -5.82 -26.47 19.17
C GLU A 233 -6.24 -27.92 19.48
N GLU A 234 -5.70 -28.90 18.75
CA GLU A 234 -5.95 -30.33 18.99
C GLU A 234 -5.33 -30.79 20.31
N GLU A 235 -4.09 -30.37 20.62
CA GLU A 235 -3.41 -30.65 21.90
C GLU A 235 -4.14 -30.02 23.09
N LEU A 236 -4.64 -28.78 22.92
CA LEU A 236 -5.49 -28.11 23.91
C LEU A 236 -6.80 -28.87 24.15
N LYS A 237 -7.45 -29.36 23.10
CA LYS A 237 -8.70 -30.13 23.18
C LYS A 237 -8.51 -31.53 23.77
N GLN A 238 -7.37 -32.17 23.49
CA GLN A 238 -7.07 -33.51 24.00
C GLN A 238 -6.59 -33.50 25.46
N GLY A 239 -6.37 -32.33 26.06
CA GLY A 239 -5.91 -32.18 27.44
C GLY A 239 -4.53 -32.82 27.59
N SER A 240 -3.47 -32.04 27.30
CA SER A 240 -2.08 -32.49 27.40
C SER A 240 -1.90 -33.49 28.56
N PRO A 241 -1.53 -34.75 28.30
CA PRO A 241 -1.35 -35.75 29.35
C PRO A 241 -0.40 -35.30 30.46
N LEU A 242 0.51 -34.37 30.13
CA LEU A 242 1.40 -33.71 31.09
C LEU A 242 0.64 -32.76 32.02
N TYR A 243 -0.31 -31.98 31.49
CA TYR A 243 -1.14 -31.06 32.27
C TYR A 243 -2.17 -31.82 33.11
N THR A 244 -2.77 -32.88 32.57
CA THR A 244 -3.70 -33.74 33.30
C THR A 244 -2.97 -34.47 34.44
N LYS A 245 -1.76 -35.00 34.20
CA LYS A 245 -0.91 -35.60 35.25
C LYS A 245 -0.43 -34.58 36.28
N GLN A 246 0.00 -33.39 35.87
CA GLN A 246 0.40 -32.34 36.81
C GLN A 246 -0.78 -31.87 37.67
N MET A 247 -1.97 -31.72 37.10
CA MET A 247 -3.18 -31.36 37.84
C MET A 247 -3.66 -32.50 38.74
N GLU A 248 -3.51 -33.76 38.34
CA GLU A 248 -3.75 -34.93 39.20
C GLU A 248 -2.75 -35.03 40.35
N GLU A 249 -1.48 -34.75 40.11
CA GLU A 249 -0.43 -34.74 41.13
C GLU A 249 -0.62 -33.60 42.13
N VAL A 250 -0.95 -32.39 41.65
CA VAL A 250 -1.33 -31.26 42.51
C VAL A 250 -2.58 -31.57 43.32
N ARG A 251 -3.60 -32.22 42.73
CA ARG A 251 -4.79 -32.68 43.47
C ARG A 251 -4.45 -33.74 44.51
N ARG A 252 -3.57 -34.70 44.20
CA ARG A 252 -3.10 -35.72 45.14
C ARG A 252 -2.43 -35.10 46.36
N LEU A 253 -1.49 -34.17 46.11
CA LEU A 253 -0.76 -33.47 47.16
C LEU A 253 -1.68 -32.56 48.00
N ALA A 254 -2.69 -31.94 47.39
CA ALA A 254 -3.68 -31.14 48.10
C ALA A 254 -4.53 -32.01 49.05
N VAL A 255 -4.98 -33.19 48.61
CA VAL A 255 -5.76 -34.13 49.44
C VAL A 255 -4.95 -34.63 50.64
N ASP A 256 -3.69 -34.99 50.44
CA ASP A 256 -2.80 -35.44 51.52
C ASP A 256 -2.53 -34.33 52.56
N SER A 257 -2.46 -33.07 52.13
CA SER A 257 -2.31 -31.92 53.04
C SER A 257 -3.55 -31.67 53.93
N THR A 258 -4.76 -31.93 53.40
CA THR A 258 -6.01 -31.83 54.18
C THR A 258 -6.18 -32.95 55.20
N VAL A 259 -5.75 -34.18 54.89
CA VAL A 259 -5.81 -35.31 55.82
C VAL A 259 -4.82 -35.14 56.98
N THR A 260 -3.66 -34.54 56.71
CA THR A 260 -2.64 -34.29 57.74
C THR A 260 -3.06 -33.22 58.75
N ASN A 261 -3.83 -32.20 58.33
CA ASN A 261 -4.35 -31.17 59.22
C ASN A 261 -5.55 -31.62 60.08
N LEU A 262 -6.32 -32.61 59.64
CA LEU A 262 -7.41 -33.20 60.43
C LEU A 262 -6.91 -34.07 61.60
N HIS A 263 -5.69 -34.61 61.53
CA HIS A 263 -5.09 -35.36 62.65
C HIS A 263 -4.40 -34.48 63.71
N TYR A 264 -4.13 -33.20 63.40
CA TYR A 264 -3.56 -32.27 64.38
C TYR A 264 -4.62 -31.55 65.24
N PHE A 265 -5.87 -31.44 64.76
CA PHE A 265 -6.95 -30.77 65.51
C PHE A 265 -7.75 -31.68 66.45
N SER A 266 -7.58 -33.00 66.40
CA SER A 266 -8.29 -33.95 67.28
C SER A 266 -7.59 -34.23 68.63
N LYS A 267 -6.41 -33.65 68.92
CA LYS A 267 -5.63 -33.93 70.14
C LYS A 267 -5.53 -32.78 71.15
N ASN A 268 -6.23 -31.67 70.94
CA ASN A 268 -6.11 -30.45 71.77
C ASN A 268 -7.44 -29.95 72.36
N GLU A 269 -8.45 -30.80 72.51
CA GLU A 269 -9.60 -30.51 73.37
C GLU A 269 -9.54 -31.44 74.59
N GLY A 270 -8.88 -30.93 75.63
CA GLY A 270 -8.92 -31.41 77.01
C GLY A 270 -9.21 -30.24 77.93
#